data_AF-A0AAN7FY59-F1
#
_entry.id   AF-A0AAN7FY59-F1
#
_cell.length_a   1.000
_cell.length_b   1.000
_cell.length_c   1.000
_cell.angle_alpha   90.00
_cell.angle_beta   90.00
_cell.angle_gamma   90.00
#
_symmetry.space_group_name_H-M   'P 1'
#
loop_
_entity.id
_entity.type
_entity.pdbx_description
1 polymer ?
#
loop_
_entity_poly.entity_id
_entity_poly.type
_entity_poly.pdbx_seq_one_letter_code
_entity_poly.pdbx_strand_id
1 'polypeptide(L)'
;MFPKNIKSFQIQEGDEVRAGCLTHWKCDLGTPMTAKIKIEDIDDGHMSITFNVIQGDVLRIYKSFKAKIQVLKVHKGAGSEEWTLEFEKANVNAPDPEEYADFAVKMSKGLDAYLCKN
;
A
#
# COMPACT_ATOMS: atom_id res chain seq x y z
N MET A 1 -8.99 -4.58 14.47
CA MET A 1 -9.81 -3.45 13.98
C MET A 1 -9.16 -3.01 12.69
N PHE A 2 -9.83 -3.20 11.56
CA PHE A 2 -9.42 -2.60 10.29
C PHE A 2 -9.19 -1.10 10.52
N PRO A 3 -8.10 -0.49 10.02
CA PRO A 3 -7.73 0.85 10.44
C PRO A 3 -8.89 1.81 10.11
N LYS A 4 -9.33 2.60 11.10
CA LYS A 4 -10.37 3.65 10.97
C LYS A 4 -10.09 4.65 9.84
N ASN A 5 -8.86 4.62 9.34
CA ASN A 5 -8.29 5.43 8.29
C ASN A 5 -8.70 4.97 6.88
N ILE A 6 -9.10 3.71 6.65
CA ILE A 6 -9.68 3.35 5.34
C ILE A 6 -11.18 3.58 5.39
N LYS A 7 -11.67 4.45 4.51
CA LYS A 7 -13.11 4.66 4.30
C LYS A 7 -13.67 3.68 3.28
N SER A 8 -12.92 3.37 2.23
CA SER A 8 -13.36 2.48 1.17
C SER A 8 -12.17 1.86 0.43
N PHE A 9 -12.32 0.60 0.08
CA PHE A 9 -11.44 -0.15 -0.81
C PHE A 9 -12.32 -0.79 -1.89
N GLN A 10 -12.01 -0.52 -3.16
CA GLN A 10 -12.73 -1.08 -4.30
C GLN A 10 -11.74 -1.62 -5.32
N ILE A 11 -11.91 -2.88 -5.72
CA ILE A 11 -11.21 -3.46 -6.86
C ILE A 11 -12.05 -3.14 -8.10
N GLN A 12 -11.45 -2.55 -9.13
CA GLN A 12 -12.17 -2.16 -10.35
C GLN A 12 -12.37 -3.35 -11.31
N GLU A 13 -11.54 -4.38 -11.23
CA GLU A 13 -11.59 -5.54 -12.12
C GLU A 13 -11.53 -6.87 -11.36
N GLY A 14 -12.70 -7.49 -11.18
CA GLY A 14 -12.86 -8.78 -10.51
C GLY A 14 -12.87 -8.70 -8.99
N ASP A 15 -13.04 -9.87 -8.35
CA ASP A 15 -13.07 -10.03 -6.89
C ASP A 15 -11.71 -10.45 -6.31
N GLU A 16 -10.74 -10.75 -7.16
CA GLU A 16 -9.42 -11.28 -6.77
C GLU A 16 -8.28 -10.30 -7.10
N VAL A 17 -7.30 -10.26 -6.21
CA VAL A 17 -6.10 -9.44 -6.32
C VAL A 17 -5.09 -10.14 -7.23
N ARG A 18 -4.92 -9.64 -8.45
CA ARG A 18 -3.94 -10.14 -9.44
C ARG A 18 -3.06 -9.01 -9.99
N ALA A 19 -1.89 -9.37 -10.53
CA ALA A 19 -1.05 -8.42 -11.25
C ALA A 19 -1.86 -7.79 -12.42
N GLY A 20 -1.73 -6.48 -12.58
CA GLY A 20 -2.52 -5.68 -13.52
C GLY A 20 -3.82 -5.09 -12.94
N CYS A 21 -4.32 -5.59 -11.80
CA CYS A 21 -5.56 -5.08 -11.21
C CYS A 21 -5.45 -3.61 -10.79
N LEU A 22 -6.55 -2.89 -11.01
CA LEU A 22 -6.73 -1.53 -10.55
C LEU A 22 -7.57 -1.52 -9.29
N THR A 23 -7.05 -0.90 -8.24
CA THR A 23 -7.73 -0.72 -6.96
C THR A 23 -7.90 0.76 -6.67
N HIS A 24 -9.01 1.14 -6.07
CA HIS A 24 -9.31 2.50 -5.67
C HIS A 24 -9.49 2.55 -4.15
N TRP A 25 -8.68 3.40 -3.54
CA TRP A 25 -8.57 3.57 -2.10
C TRP A 25 -9.08 4.95 -1.73
N LYS A 26 -9.91 5.00 -0.70
CA LYS A 26 -10.28 6.22 -0.01
C LYS A 26 -9.82 6.11 1.43
N CYS A 27 -8.87 6.94 1.80
CA CYS A 27 -8.23 6.93 3.10
C CYS A 27 -8.35 8.30 3.76
N ASP A 28 -8.20 8.33 5.07
CA ASP A 28 -8.20 9.53 5.88
C ASP A 28 -6.92 9.54 6.71
N LEU A 29 -5.97 10.35 6.26
CA LEU A 29 -4.65 10.55 6.87
C LEU A 29 -4.59 11.92 7.57
N GLY A 30 -5.67 12.27 8.28
CA GLY A 30 -5.89 13.62 8.81
C GLY A 30 -6.59 14.54 7.81
N THR A 31 -6.43 14.25 6.51
CA THR A 31 -7.29 14.77 5.44
C THR A 31 -7.84 13.64 4.59
N PRO A 32 -9.07 13.77 4.06
CA PRO A 32 -9.62 12.82 3.10
C PRO A 32 -8.76 12.77 1.84
N MET A 33 -8.25 11.58 1.53
CA MET A 33 -7.39 11.32 0.38
C MET A 33 -7.94 10.17 -0.47
N THR A 34 -7.67 10.26 -1.76
CA THR A 34 -8.03 9.23 -2.74
C THR A 34 -6.80 8.80 -3.54
N ALA A 35 -6.67 7.50 -3.78
CA ALA A 35 -5.59 6.94 -4.58
C ALA A 35 -6.09 5.77 -5.42
N LYS A 36 -5.82 5.81 -6.73
CA LYS A 36 -5.93 4.64 -7.60
C LYS A 36 -4.56 4.00 -7.72
N ILE A 37 -4.53 2.73 -7.38
CA ILE A 37 -3.32 1.92 -7.26
C ILE A 37 -3.47 0.77 -8.23
N LYS A 38 -2.50 0.64 -9.13
CA LYS A 38 -2.33 -0.53 -9.97
C LYS A 38 -1.40 -1.51 -9.25
N ILE A 39 -1.79 -2.78 -9.20
CA ILE A 39 -0.86 -3.84 -8.80
C ILE A 39 0.02 -4.11 -10.01
N GLU A 40 1.28 -3.69 -9.94
CA GLU A 40 2.20 -3.90 -11.05
C GLU A 40 2.65 -5.35 -11.12
N ASP A 41 2.94 -5.95 -9.97
CA ASP A 41 3.54 -7.27 -9.90
C ASP A 41 3.16 -7.99 -8.61
N ILE A 42 2.99 -9.31 -8.71
CA ILE A 42 2.80 -10.23 -7.58
C ILE A 42 3.80 -11.36 -7.77
N ASP A 43 4.75 -11.45 -6.86
CA ASP A 43 5.78 -12.48 -6.83
C ASP A 43 5.50 -13.43 -5.67
N ASP A 44 4.86 -14.56 -5.97
CA ASP A 44 4.56 -15.60 -4.98
C ASP A 44 5.83 -16.30 -4.46
N GLY A 45 6.90 -16.34 -5.26
CA GLY A 45 8.16 -16.97 -4.89
C GLY A 45 8.91 -16.18 -3.81
N HIS A 46 8.89 -14.85 -3.96
CA HIS A 46 9.47 -13.90 -3.01
C HIS A 46 8.45 -13.36 -2.00
N MET A 47 7.18 -13.79 -2.08
CA MET A 47 6.03 -13.29 -1.31
C MET A 47 6.02 -11.76 -1.27
N SER A 48 6.11 -11.15 -2.44
CA SER A 48 6.15 -9.70 -2.58
C SER A 48 5.11 -9.19 -3.56
N ILE A 49 4.57 -8.00 -3.27
CA ILE A 49 3.58 -7.34 -4.12
C ILE A 49 4.05 -5.92 -4.37
N THR A 50 4.03 -5.51 -5.63
CA THR A 50 4.38 -4.15 -6.06
C THR A 50 3.13 -3.38 -6.45
N PHE A 51 2.94 -2.25 -5.77
CA PHE A 51 1.84 -1.31 -5.97
C PHE A 51 2.37 -0.05 -6.63
N ASN A 52 1.70 0.42 -7.68
CA ASN A 52 2.02 1.66 -8.35
C ASN A 52 0.81 2.60 -8.30
N VAL A 53 1.01 3.80 -7.77
CA VAL A 53 -0.06 4.82 -7.73
C VAL A 53 -0.16 5.45 -9.11
N ILE A 54 -1.30 5.28 -9.77
CA ILE A 54 -1.55 5.79 -11.12
C ILE A 54 -2.41 7.06 -11.13
N GLN A 55 -3.14 7.34 -10.04
CA GLN A 55 -3.95 8.53 -9.89
C GLN A 55 -4.20 8.83 -8.41
N GLY A 56 -4.40 10.09 -8.03
CA GLY A 56 -4.84 10.46 -6.69
C GLY A 56 -4.10 11.64 -6.10
N ASP A 57 -4.40 11.93 -4.84
CA ASP A 57 -3.81 13.05 -4.10
C ASP A 57 -2.30 12.88 -3.90
N VAL A 58 -1.83 11.63 -3.78
CA VAL A 58 -0.40 11.28 -3.68
C VAL A 58 0.40 11.83 -4.86
N LEU A 59 -0.14 11.72 -6.08
CA LEU A 59 0.54 12.18 -7.29
C LEU A 59 0.54 13.70 -7.48
N ARG A 60 -0.13 14.46 -6.58
CA ARG A 60 0.00 15.92 -6.54
C ARG A 60 1.29 16.35 -5.84
N ILE A 61 1.82 15.50 -4.98
CA ILE A 61 3.02 15.74 -4.17
C ILE A 61 4.25 15.05 -4.82
N TYR A 62 4.04 13.87 -5.40
CA TYR A 62 5.07 13.07 -6.06
C TYR A 62 4.73 12.88 -7.54
N LYS A 63 5.71 12.93 -8.44
CA LYS A 63 5.50 12.58 -9.87
C LYS A 63 5.19 11.11 -10.06
N SER A 64 5.86 10.27 -9.26
CA SER A 64 5.67 8.83 -9.24
C SER A 64 5.74 8.35 -7.80
N PHE A 65 4.94 7.34 -7.49
CA PHE A 65 4.93 6.72 -6.18
C PHE A 65 4.60 5.23 -6.33
N LYS A 66 5.53 4.39 -5.89
CA LYS A 66 5.39 2.95 -5.82
C LYS A 66 5.65 2.49 -4.40
N ALA A 67 4.92 1.47 -4.00
CA ALA A 67 5.11 0.80 -2.72
C ALA A 67 5.27 -0.69 -3.01
N LYS A 68 6.30 -1.30 -2.47
CA LYS A 68 6.48 -2.74 -2.49
C LYS A 68 6.36 -3.26 -1.07
N ILE A 69 5.53 -4.27 -0.87
CA ILE A 69 5.51 -5.06 0.36
C ILE A 69 6.20 -6.39 0.07
N GLN A 70 7.07 -6.82 0.97
CA GLN A 70 7.69 -8.14 0.91
C GLN A 70 7.61 -8.81 2.28
N VAL A 71 7.13 -10.06 2.30
CA VAL A 71 7.17 -10.88 3.51
C VAL A 71 8.51 -11.59 3.58
N LEU A 72 9.30 -11.28 4.59
CA LEU A 72 10.56 -11.92 4.89
C LEU A 72 10.33 -13.02 5.95
N LYS A 73 10.70 -14.27 5.61
CA LYS A 73 10.69 -15.36 6.60
C LYS A 73 11.89 -15.18 7.53
N VAL A 74 11.64 -14.82 8.79
CA VAL A 74 12.70 -14.82 9.81
C VAL A 74 12.87 -16.24 10.34
N HIS A 75 14.12 -16.64 10.60
CA HIS A 75 14.39 -17.90 11.27
C HIS A 75 13.61 -17.99 12.60
N LYS A 76 12.98 -19.15 12.85
CA LYS A 76 12.05 -19.48 13.96
C LYS A 76 10.56 -19.14 13.75
N GLY A 77 10.10 -18.98 12.50
CA GLY A 77 8.66 -18.98 12.20
C GLY A 77 7.94 -17.67 12.46
N ALA A 78 8.68 -16.59 12.77
CA ALA A 78 8.15 -15.24 12.74
C ALA A 78 8.28 -14.70 11.29
N GLY A 79 7.17 -14.28 10.69
CA GLY A 79 7.20 -13.47 9.47
C GLY A 79 7.55 -12.02 9.84
N SER A 80 8.42 -11.38 9.07
CA SER A 80 8.59 -9.93 9.08
C SER A 80 8.06 -9.38 7.76
N GLU A 81 7.50 -8.18 7.78
CA GLU A 81 7.08 -7.48 6.56
C GLU A 81 8.00 -6.29 6.35
N GLU A 82 8.52 -6.18 5.14
CA GLU A 82 9.31 -5.03 4.70
C GLU A 82 8.49 -4.22 3.70
N TRP A 83 8.37 -2.91 3.96
CA TRP A 83 7.77 -1.97 3.03
C TRP A 83 8.85 -1.10 2.42
N THR A 84 8.96 -1.14 1.10
CA THR A 84 9.83 -0.27 0.31
C THR A 84 8.97 0.77 -0.41
N LEU A 85 9.27 2.06 -0.22
CA LEU A 85 8.60 3.15 -0.93
C LEU A 85 9.57 3.76 -1.93
N GLU A 86 9.22 3.70 -3.20
CA GLU A 86 9.96 4.33 -4.29
C GLU A 86 9.15 5.52 -4.81
N PHE A 87 9.71 6.72 -4.76
CA PHE A 87 8.98 7.92 -5.11
C PHE A 87 9.88 8.96 -5.79
N GLU A 88 9.29 9.76 -6.66
CA GLU A 88 9.94 10.92 -7.24
C GLU A 88 9.20 12.17 -6.78
N LYS A 89 9.88 13.05 -6.04
CA LYS A 89 9.30 14.32 -5.57
C LYS A 89 8.91 15.20 -6.77
N ALA A 90 7.70 15.76 -6.75
CA ALA A 90 7.28 16.70 -7.80
C ALA A 90 8.00 18.04 -7.69
N ASN A 91 8.48 18.39 -6.50
CA ASN A 91 9.26 19.59 -6.20
C ASN A 91 10.27 19.27 -5.09
N VAL A 92 11.41 19.98 -5.04
CA VAL A 92 12.42 19.84 -3.96
C VAL A 92 11.84 20.05 -2.56
N ASN A 93 10.78 20.84 -2.44
CA ASN A 93 10.08 21.12 -1.19
C ASN A 93 9.06 20.04 -0.78
N ALA A 94 8.86 19.00 -1.61
CA ALA A 94 7.92 17.94 -1.26
C ALA A 94 8.41 17.16 -0.03
N PRO A 95 7.51 16.86 0.93
CA PRO A 95 7.88 16.12 2.13
C PRO A 95 8.32 14.70 1.78
N ASP A 96 9.10 14.09 2.66
CA ASP A 96 9.40 12.66 2.59
C ASP A 96 8.14 11.85 2.93
N PRO A 97 7.99 10.64 2.38
CA PRO A 97 6.73 9.90 2.45
C PRO A 97 6.54 9.14 3.77
N GLU A 98 7.05 9.66 4.89
CA GLU A 98 6.94 9.03 6.20
C GLU A 98 5.48 8.77 6.59
N GLU A 99 4.58 9.71 6.31
CA GLU A 99 3.14 9.52 6.57
C GLU A 99 2.55 8.32 5.81
N TYR A 100 3.04 8.06 4.59
CA TYR A 100 2.61 6.92 3.77
C TYR A 100 3.25 5.61 4.27
N ALA A 101 4.48 5.65 4.75
CA ALA A 101 5.13 4.49 5.38
C ALA A 101 4.37 4.07 6.65
N ASP A 102 4.04 5.02 7.51
CA ASP A 102 3.23 4.80 8.71
C ASP A 102 1.85 4.25 8.37
N PHE A 103 1.23 4.75 7.30
CA PHE A 103 -0.03 4.23 6.81
C PHE A 103 0.10 2.77 6.37
N ALA A 104 1.13 2.44 5.59
CA ALA A 104 1.39 1.08 5.11
C ALA A 104 1.61 0.09 6.27
N VAL A 105 2.34 0.50 7.31
CA VAL A 105 2.52 -0.33 8.53
C VAL A 105 1.20 -0.52 9.29
N LYS A 106 0.37 0.52 9.42
CA LYS A 106 -0.95 0.42 10.05
C LYS A 106 -1.89 -0.48 9.25
N MET A 107 -1.80 -0.42 7.93
CA MET A 107 -2.52 -1.29 7.01
C MET A 107 -2.18 -2.75 7.20
N SER A 108 -0.88 -3.08 7.15
CA SER A 108 -0.35 -4.42 7.43
C SER A 108 -0.86 -4.98 8.75
N LYS A 109 -0.72 -4.23 9.85
CA LYS A 109 -1.21 -4.65 11.18
C LYS A 109 -2.73 -4.87 11.20
N GLY A 110 -3.48 -4.07 10.45
CA GLY A 110 -4.93 -4.21 10.33
C GLY A 110 -5.33 -5.49 9.61
N LEU A 111 -4.60 -5.84 8.55
CA LEU A 111 -4.79 -7.06 7.77
C LEU A 111 -4.38 -8.30 8.57
N ASP A 112 -3.20 -8.28 9.20
CA ASP A 112 -2.71 -9.36 10.08
C ASP A 112 -3.69 -9.63 11.23
N ALA A 113 -4.19 -8.59 11.90
CA ALA A 113 -5.19 -8.74 12.97
C ALA A 113 -6.57 -9.22 12.48
N TYR A 114 -6.90 -9.04 11.20
CA TYR A 114 -8.11 -9.60 10.59
C TYR A 114 -7.91 -11.07 10.24
N LEU A 115 -6.77 -11.41 9.64
CA LEU A 115 -6.39 -12.78 9.26
C LEU A 115 -6.15 -13.66 10.49
N CYS A 116 -5.58 -13.15 11.58
CA CYS A 116 -5.40 -13.90 12.83
C CYS A 116 -6.72 -14.12 13.60
N LYS A 117 -7.81 -13.45 13.22
CA LYS A 117 -9.13 -13.59 13.85
C LYS A 117 -10.11 -14.48 13.09
N ASN A 118 -9.76 -14.91 11.88
CA ASN A 118 -10.55 -15.82 11.03
C ASN A 118 -9.74 -17.05 10.67
#